data_AF-A0A9D5ESY2-F1
#
_entry.id   AF-A0A9D5ESY2-F1
#
_cell.length_a   1.000
_cell.length_b   1.000
_cell.length_c   1.000
_cell.angle_alpha   90.00
_cell.angle_beta   90.00
_cell.angle_gamma   90.00
#
_symmetry.space_group_name_H-M   'P 1'
#
loop_
_entity.id
_entity.type
_entity.pdbx_description
1 polymer ?
#
loop_
_entity_poly.entity_id
_entity_poly.type
_entity_poly.pdbx_seq_one_letter_code
_entity_poly.pdbx_strand_id
1 'polypeptide(L)'
;MSLLFLSLLLGADADPTQTWPGFRGNGSSTSTAKNLPFQWSPTENLAWRTPLPGYGQSSPVVWGGRVFVTAVDGDQKEKLFVVAVDVTSGKVAWKKEFAAGQTGKNNPMMSRAAPTPVVDKDAVYALFESGDVVALSHAGEFKWARSLSKDYGAFKNNHGIGSSPTQTDAAVVILIDDLGPSYLVAVDKATGKNLWKADRKSRGSWTSPVVTVIGGKPAVVVSSSGSLDAYDAATGKGLATLDGFVGNNIPSPAVSGDLIVLGAGENRMKPDLAASAKSNCCVRLAVRGDRISFEPVWDGKKAISHHASPLVYQRHAYFVTKTGVVHCVDLRTGEEQYAERLDNQCWATPVGAGDHVFFFGKDGVTTVLKTGPDFEKVATNRLWSAADFAKRRDEAKDKAAATLPKPPEGKGPGGGPPLPKEELEATRYSAVGDVVYGVAVVDGTFVVRTGTELICVRHTTPTKRP
;
A
#
# COMPACT_ATOMS: atom_id res chain seq x y z
N MET A 1 -21.09 -31.25 -45.02
CA MET A 1 -19.90 -31.43 -44.15
C MET A 1 -19.30 -30.06 -43.93
N SER A 2 -19.75 -29.32 -42.91
CA SER A 2 -19.21 -28.01 -42.53
C SER A 2 -18.84 -28.09 -41.06
N LEU A 3 -17.54 -28.25 -40.79
CA LEU A 3 -16.97 -28.17 -39.45
C LEU A 3 -16.81 -26.68 -39.10
N LEU A 4 -17.65 -26.18 -38.20
CA LEU A 4 -17.36 -24.96 -37.47
C LEU A 4 -16.22 -25.25 -36.49
N PHE A 5 -15.03 -24.72 -36.76
CA PHE A 5 -13.96 -24.62 -35.77
C PHE A 5 -14.34 -23.54 -34.76
N LEU A 6 -14.83 -23.96 -33.59
CA LEU A 6 -14.94 -23.11 -32.43
C LEU A 6 -13.53 -22.93 -31.85
N SER A 7 -12.86 -21.86 -32.24
CA SER A 7 -11.59 -21.44 -31.63
C SER A 7 -11.85 -21.05 -30.18
N LEU A 8 -11.51 -21.96 -29.26
CA LEU A 8 -11.35 -21.63 -27.84
C LEU A 8 -10.25 -20.55 -27.74
N LEU A 9 -10.64 -19.30 -27.56
CA LEU A 9 -9.75 -18.25 -27.07
C LEU A 9 -9.41 -18.61 -25.61
N LEU A 10 -8.40 -19.45 -25.43
CA LEU A 10 -7.64 -19.50 -24.18
C LEU A 10 -7.18 -18.07 -23.93
N GLY A 11 -7.79 -17.40 -22.93
CA GLY A 11 -7.40 -16.05 -22.55
C GLY A 11 -5.91 -16.06 -22.25
N ALA A 12 -5.12 -15.37 -23.06
CA ALA A 12 -3.71 -15.19 -22.76
C ALA A 12 -3.59 -14.52 -21.40
N ASP A 13 -2.81 -15.11 -20.50
CA ASP A 13 -2.45 -14.45 -19.24
C ASP A 13 -1.85 -13.07 -19.57
N ALA A 14 -2.25 -12.06 -18.80
CA ALA A 14 -1.76 -10.72 -19.03
C ALA A 14 -0.25 -10.69 -18.83
N ASP A 15 0.47 -10.01 -19.73
CA ASP A 15 1.92 -9.84 -19.64
C ASP A 15 2.28 -9.26 -18.26
N PRO A 16 3.05 -9.98 -17.42
CA PRO A 16 3.42 -9.51 -16.09
C PRO A 16 4.12 -8.15 -16.11
N THR A 17 4.82 -7.81 -17.19
CA THR A 17 5.46 -6.49 -17.35
C THR A 17 4.46 -5.35 -17.54
N GLN A 18 3.22 -5.66 -17.92
CA GLN A 18 2.13 -4.71 -18.16
C GLN A 18 1.10 -4.66 -17.04
N THR A 19 1.35 -5.36 -15.93
CA THR A 19 0.39 -5.46 -14.81
C THR A 19 1.01 -5.11 -13.47
N TRP A 20 0.20 -4.51 -12.61
CA TRP A 20 0.50 -4.23 -11.21
C TRP A 20 -0.79 -4.45 -10.41
N PRO A 21 -1.12 -5.71 -10.08
CA PRO A 21 -2.51 -6.13 -9.82
C PRO A 21 -3.07 -5.79 -8.43
N GLY A 22 -2.29 -5.15 -7.56
CA GLY A 22 -2.66 -4.96 -6.16
C GLY A 22 -1.70 -4.06 -5.40
N PHE A 23 -1.88 -3.98 -4.08
CA PHE A 23 -0.93 -3.29 -3.21
C PHE A 23 0.46 -3.90 -3.36
N ARG A 24 1.47 -3.06 -3.64
CA ARG A 24 2.84 -3.52 -3.93
C ARG A 24 2.90 -4.54 -5.08
N GLY A 25 2.02 -4.39 -6.08
CA GLY A 25 1.91 -5.33 -7.20
C GLY A 25 1.20 -6.60 -6.76
N ASN A 26 1.95 -7.69 -6.66
CA ASN A 26 1.46 -8.95 -6.09
C ASN A 26 1.79 -9.09 -4.58
N GLY A 27 2.13 -7.98 -3.90
CA GLY A 27 2.59 -7.96 -2.52
C GLY A 27 4.11 -7.88 -2.37
N SER A 28 4.91 -8.17 -3.42
CA SER A 28 6.38 -8.14 -3.33
C SER A 28 6.97 -6.73 -3.37
N SER A 29 6.32 -5.79 -4.06
CA SER A 29 6.89 -4.49 -4.48
C SER A 29 8.08 -4.65 -5.44
N THR A 30 8.03 -5.67 -6.30
CA THR A 30 9.04 -5.92 -7.33
C THR A 30 8.41 -5.87 -8.72
N SER A 31 9.18 -5.43 -9.72
CA SER A 31 8.72 -5.36 -11.12
C SER A 31 9.73 -6.01 -12.06
N THR A 32 9.21 -6.70 -13.07
CA THR A 32 9.98 -7.17 -14.23
C THR A 32 9.90 -6.19 -15.41
N ALA A 33 9.26 -5.02 -15.22
CA ALA A 33 9.19 -3.95 -16.19
C ALA A 33 10.60 -3.55 -16.67
N LYS A 34 10.71 -3.28 -17.97
CA LYS A 34 11.93 -2.85 -18.64
C LYS A 34 11.78 -1.38 -19.03
N ASN A 35 12.86 -0.79 -19.55
CA ASN A 35 12.88 0.57 -20.10
C ASN A 35 12.34 1.67 -19.16
N LEU A 36 12.46 1.45 -17.85
CA LEU A 36 11.98 2.41 -16.84
C LEU A 36 12.83 3.69 -16.90
N PRO A 37 12.21 4.88 -16.77
CA PRO A 37 12.95 6.12 -16.69
C PRO A 37 13.73 6.19 -15.36
N PHE A 38 15.03 6.44 -15.44
CA PHE A 38 15.89 6.65 -14.26
C PHE A 38 15.99 8.12 -13.84
N GLN A 39 15.69 9.03 -14.78
CA GLN A 39 15.74 10.46 -14.57
C GLN A 39 14.42 11.12 -14.96
N TRP A 40 13.90 11.96 -14.07
CA TRP A 40 12.75 12.83 -14.33
C TRP A 40 12.80 14.07 -13.44
N SER A 41 12.17 15.13 -13.94
CA SER A 41 12.10 16.41 -13.27
C SER A 41 10.70 17.00 -13.48
N PRO A 42 10.36 18.14 -12.86
CA PRO A 42 9.08 18.79 -13.09
C PRO A 42 8.78 19.13 -14.55
N THR A 43 9.82 19.16 -15.40
CA THR A 43 9.73 19.52 -16.83
C THR A 43 10.13 18.38 -17.77
N GLU A 44 10.62 17.25 -17.28
CA GLU A 44 11.12 16.14 -18.10
C GLU A 44 10.59 14.79 -17.64
N ASN A 45 10.21 13.93 -18.58
CA ASN A 45 9.72 12.57 -18.35
C ASN A 45 8.49 12.46 -17.45
N LEU A 46 7.73 13.56 -17.27
CA LEU A 46 6.38 13.56 -16.71
C LEU A 46 5.37 13.57 -17.87
N ALA A 47 4.81 12.40 -18.18
CA ALA A 47 3.98 12.21 -19.37
C ALA A 47 2.58 12.83 -19.22
N TRP A 48 1.96 12.70 -18.05
CA TRP A 48 0.66 13.28 -17.77
C TRP A 48 0.40 13.40 -16.27
N ARG A 49 -0.57 14.25 -15.93
CA ARG A 49 -1.17 14.39 -14.60
C ARG A 49 -2.68 14.35 -14.71
N THR A 50 -3.32 13.59 -13.84
CA THR A 50 -4.77 13.40 -13.86
C THR A 50 -5.33 13.72 -12.48
N PRO A 51 -6.05 14.84 -12.33
CA PRO A 51 -6.82 15.14 -11.12
C PRO A 51 -7.86 14.06 -10.86
N LEU A 52 -8.05 13.69 -9.60
CA LEU A 52 -9.04 12.71 -9.17
C LEU A 52 -10.20 13.39 -8.41
N PRO A 53 -11.38 12.76 -8.38
CA PRO A 53 -12.45 13.19 -7.48
C PRO A 53 -12.02 13.04 -6.02
N GLY A 54 -12.30 14.04 -5.19
CA GLY A 54 -12.07 13.97 -3.74
C GLY A 54 -10.61 13.71 -3.35
N TYR A 55 -10.39 12.80 -2.41
CA TYR A 55 -9.08 12.41 -1.90
C TYR A 55 -8.97 10.90 -1.75
N GLY A 56 -7.82 10.30 -2.04
CA GLY A 56 -7.62 8.85 -1.89
C GLY A 56 -6.18 8.48 -1.57
N GLN A 57 -6.01 7.47 -0.72
CA GLN A 57 -4.69 7.00 -0.25
C GLN A 57 -4.30 5.64 -0.84
N SER A 58 -5.20 4.96 -1.56
CA SER A 58 -4.93 3.70 -2.26
C SER A 58 -3.74 3.84 -3.21
N SER A 59 -2.85 2.86 -3.26
CA SER A 59 -1.88 2.78 -4.36
C SER A 59 -2.60 2.59 -5.71
N PRO A 60 -2.01 3.02 -6.84
CA PRO A 60 -2.57 2.68 -8.13
C PRO A 60 -2.34 1.20 -8.43
N VAL A 61 -3.27 0.59 -9.15
CA VAL A 61 -3.10 -0.76 -9.74
C VAL A 61 -3.29 -0.68 -11.24
N VAL A 62 -2.60 -1.55 -11.98
CA VAL A 62 -2.59 -1.52 -13.44
C VAL A 62 -2.97 -2.88 -14.00
N TRP A 63 -3.94 -2.89 -14.93
CA TRP A 63 -4.30 -4.06 -15.70
C TRP A 63 -4.82 -3.68 -17.08
N GLY A 64 -4.35 -4.36 -18.13
CA GLY A 64 -4.87 -4.19 -19.50
C GLY A 64 -4.83 -2.74 -20.00
N GLY A 65 -3.74 -2.01 -19.69
CA GLY A 65 -3.57 -0.61 -20.09
C GLY A 65 -4.39 0.40 -19.27
N ARG A 66 -5.05 -0.02 -18.19
CA ARG A 66 -5.83 0.87 -17.30
C ARG A 66 -5.21 0.92 -15.92
N VAL A 67 -5.19 2.13 -15.36
CA VAL A 67 -4.89 2.40 -13.95
C VAL A 67 -6.21 2.45 -13.20
N PHE A 68 -6.32 1.74 -12.08
CA PHE A 68 -7.46 1.82 -11.17
C PHE A 68 -7.04 2.35 -9.80
N VAL A 69 -7.87 3.20 -9.21
CA VAL A 69 -7.68 3.81 -7.89
C VAL A 69 -9.02 4.08 -7.22
N THR A 70 -8.97 4.25 -5.89
CA THR A 70 -10.12 4.63 -5.08
C THR A 70 -9.95 6.02 -4.47
N ALA A 71 -11.07 6.68 -4.21
CA ALA A 71 -11.11 7.97 -3.52
C ALA A 71 -12.42 8.15 -2.76
N VAL A 72 -12.46 9.12 -1.84
CA VAL A 72 -13.65 9.53 -1.10
C VAL A 72 -13.84 11.04 -1.17
N ASP A 73 -15.08 11.50 -1.02
CA ASP A 73 -15.43 12.91 -0.93
C ASP A 73 -16.58 13.15 0.06
N GLY A 74 -16.79 14.41 0.42
CA GLY A 74 -17.76 14.84 1.43
C GLY A 74 -17.17 14.94 2.84
N ASP A 75 -17.83 15.72 3.70
CA ASP A 75 -17.37 16.00 5.07
C ASP A 75 -17.40 14.75 5.96
N GLN A 76 -18.25 13.78 5.62
CA GLN A 76 -18.39 12.51 6.32
C GLN A 76 -17.96 11.32 5.45
N LYS A 77 -17.23 11.58 4.36
CA LYS A 77 -16.78 10.57 3.37
C LYS A 77 -17.94 9.75 2.82
N GLU A 78 -19.10 10.38 2.64
CA GLU A 78 -20.33 9.74 2.21
C GLU A 78 -20.33 9.32 0.73
N LYS A 79 -19.37 9.82 -0.07
CA LYS A 79 -19.18 9.45 -1.48
C LYS A 79 -17.91 8.62 -1.64
N LEU A 80 -18.06 7.44 -2.25
CA LEU A 80 -16.98 6.51 -2.59
C LEU A 80 -16.78 6.49 -4.10
N PHE A 81 -15.55 6.58 -4.57
CA PHE A 81 -15.21 6.56 -5.99
C PHE A 81 -14.29 5.41 -6.35
N VAL A 82 -14.60 4.73 -7.46
CA VAL A 82 -13.64 3.91 -8.21
C VAL A 82 -13.39 4.60 -9.55
N VAL A 83 -12.13 4.85 -9.87
CA VAL A 83 -11.74 5.58 -11.08
C VAL A 83 -10.83 4.72 -11.94
N ALA A 84 -11.10 4.68 -13.23
CA ALA A 84 -10.19 4.11 -14.22
C ALA A 84 -9.61 5.20 -15.11
N VAL A 85 -8.29 5.16 -15.29
CA VAL A 85 -7.53 6.09 -16.13
C VAL A 85 -6.76 5.28 -17.16
N ASP A 86 -6.78 5.72 -18.41
CA ASP A 86 -5.95 5.14 -19.47
C ASP A 86 -4.46 5.42 -19.19
N VAL A 87 -3.64 4.36 -19.08
CA VAL A 87 -2.23 4.50 -18.66
C VAL A 87 -1.42 5.29 -19.68
N THR A 88 -1.79 5.23 -20.96
CA THR A 88 -1.05 5.86 -22.05
C THR A 88 -1.28 7.35 -22.11
N SER A 89 -2.54 7.78 -22.05
CA SER A 89 -2.98 9.17 -22.26
C SER A 89 -3.29 9.94 -20.98
N GLY A 90 -3.49 9.26 -19.85
CA GLY A 90 -3.92 9.90 -18.59
C GLY A 90 -5.39 10.32 -18.58
N LYS A 91 -6.17 10.01 -19.63
CA LYS A 91 -7.58 10.35 -19.68
C LYS A 91 -8.39 9.43 -18.76
N VAL A 92 -9.31 10.02 -17.99
CA VAL A 92 -10.28 9.25 -17.20
C VAL A 92 -11.17 8.48 -18.18
N ALA A 93 -11.07 7.16 -18.15
CA ALA A 93 -11.90 6.27 -18.97
C ALA A 93 -13.32 6.19 -18.39
N TRP A 94 -13.42 6.07 -17.07
CA TRP A 94 -14.68 6.12 -16.34
C TRP A 94 -14.46 6.43 -14.85
N LYS A 95 -15.53 6.89 -14.20
CA LYS A 95 -15.63 7.10 -12.76
C LYS A 95 -16.96 6.53 -12.30
N LYS A 96 -16.94 5.69 -11.26
CA LYS A 96 -18.15 5.18 -10.59
C LYS A 96 -18.22 5.74 -9.17
N GLU A 97 -19.43 6.12 -8.77
CA GLU A 97 -19.74 6.70 -7.47
C GLU A 97 -20.71 5.78 -6.72
N PHE A 98 -20.47 5.62 -5.42
CA PHE A 98 -21.31 4.83 -4.51
C PHE A 98 -21.50 5.62 -3.22
N ALA A 99 -22.60 5.37 -2.53
CA ALA A 99 -22.81 5.88 -1.17
C ALA A 99 -22.08 4.99 -0.16
N ALA A 100 -21.41 5.60 0.82
CA ALA A 100 -20.74 4.86 1.88
C ALA A 100 -21.74 4.17 2.82
N GLY A 101 -21.50 2.89 3.13
CA GLY A 101 -22.29 2.11 4.07
C GLY A 101 -22.08 2.51 5.54
N GLN A 102 -20.91 3.09 5.85
CA GLN A 102 -20.58 3.71 7.13
C GLN A 102 -19.86 5.03 6.86
N THR A 103 -20.36 6.11 7.46
CA THR A 103 -19.75 7.45 7.33
C THR A 103 -18.84 7.77 8.50
N GLY A 104 -17.94 8.73 8.31
CA GLY A 104 -17.13 9.26 9.39
C GLY A 104 -16.34 10.48 8.94
N LYS A 105 -16.02 11.37 9.90
CA LYS A 105 -15.40 12.66 9.60
C LYS A 105 -14.21 12.52 8.65
N ASN A 106 -14.23 13.31 7.59
CA ASN A 106 -13.14 13.44 6.65
C ASN A 106 -12.06 14.33 7.27
N ASN A 107 -10.95 13.73 7.69
CA ASN A 107 -9.82 14.46 8.23
C ASN A 107 -8.49 13.71 7.95
N PRO A 108 -7.34 14.38 8.05
CA PRO A 108 -6.03 13.81 7.70
C PRO A 108 -5.58 12.62 8.55
N MET A 109 -6.14 12.44 9.75
CA MET A 109 -5.81 11.33 10.66
C MET A 109 -6.58 10.06 10.32
N MET A 110 -7.64 10.16 9.52
CA MET A 110 -8.47 9.03 9.14
C MET A 110 -8.05 8.50 7.77
N SER A 111 -8.23 7.20 7.58
CA SER A 111 -8.27 6.58 6.27
C SER A 111 -9.24 7.34 5.36
N ARG A 112 -8.79 7.54 4.12
CA ARG A 112 -9.53 8.17 3.02
C ARG A 112 -9.30 7.32 1.78
N ALA A 113 -10.12 6.28 1.59
CA ALA A 113 -9.91 5.23 0.61
C ALA A 113 -8.45 4.67 0.63
N ALA A 114 -7.94 4.34 1.82
CA ALA A 114 -6.58 3.81 1.95
C ALA A 114 -6.39 2.39 1.41
N PRO A 115 -7.35 1.45 1.55
CA PRO A 115 -7.19 0.12 0.98
C PRO A 115 -7.00 0.20 -0.55
N THR A 116 -5.89 -0.36 -1.02
CA THR A 116 -5.59 -0.47 -2.44
C THR A 116 -6.46 -1.56 -3.06
N PRO A 117 -7.18 -1.29 -4.17
CA PRO A 117 -7.98 -2.33 -4.83
C PRO A 117 -7.09 -3.46 -5.34
N VAL A 118 -7.68 -4.61 -5.62
CA VAL A 118 -7.04 -5.67 -6.43
C VAL A 118 -7.70 -5.74 -7.80
N VAL A 119 -6.94 -6.13 -8.81
CA VAL A 119 -7.42 -6.30 -10.19
C VAL A 119 -6.81 -7.57 -10.78
N ASP A 120 -7.59 -8.28 -11.58
CA ASP A 120 -7.16 -9.47 -12.31
C ASP A 120 -7.74 -9.45 -13.73
N LYS A 121 -7.74 -10.59 -14.44
CA LYS A 121 -8.27 -10.68 -15.80
C LYS A 121 -9.76 -10.36 -15.93
N ASP A 122 -10.52 -10.52 -14.84
CA ASP A 122 -11.97 -10.48 -14.85
C ASP A 122 -12.51 -9.13 -14.36
N ALA A 123 -11.95 -8.57 -13.29
CA ALA A 123 -12.48 -7.37 -12.65
C ALA A 123 -11.49 -6.63 -11.75
N VAL A 124 -11.89 -5.41 -11.39
CA VAL A 124 -11.33 -4.66 -10.25
C VAL A 124 -12.24 -4.82 -9.04
N TYR A 125 -11.63 -5.02 -7.87
CA TYR A 125 -12.26 -5.23 -6.58
C TYR A 125 -11.76 -4.19 -5.59
N ALA A 126 -12.63 -3.26 -5.21
CA ALA A 126 -12.30 -2.15 -4.32
C ALA A 126 -12.86 -2.38 -2.92
N LEU A 127 -12.05 -2.14 -1.89
CA LEU A 127 -12.45 -2.05 -0.49
C LEU A 127 -12.34 -0.59 -0.05
N PHE A 128 -13.32 -0.11 0.69
CA PHE A 128 -13.29 1.21 1.33
C PHE A 128 -13.23 1.08 2.85
N GLU A 129 -12.77 2.13 3.53
CA GLU A 129 -12.65 2.17 4.98
C GLU A 129 -13.99 2.05 5.72
N SER A 130 -15.10 2.30 5.02
CA SER A 130 -16.48 2.10 5.44
C SER A 130 -16.90 0.63 5.44
N GLY A 131 -16.06 -0.27 4.90
CA GLY A 131 -16.33 -1.70 4.77
C GLY A 131 -17.07 -2.07 3.49
N ASP A 132 -17.32 -1.11 2.61
CA ASP A 132 -17.91 -1.36 1.31
C ASP A 132 -16.89 -2.06 0.39
N VAL A 133 -17.33 -3.16 -0.21
CA VAL A 133 -16.58 -3.93 -1.19
C VAL A 133 -17.36 -3.86 -2.51
N VAL A 134 -16.70 -3.44 -3.58
CA VAL A 134 -17.32 -3.25 -4.90
C VAL A 134 -16.51 -3.98 -5.95
N ALA A 135 -17.18 -4.78 -6.79
CA ALA A 135 -16.59 -5.39 -7.96
C ALA A 135 -17.14 -4.76 -9.25
N LEU A 136 -16.21 -4.35 -10.11
CA LEU A 136 -16.50 -3.77 -11.42
C LEU A 136 -15.72 -4.49 -12.51
N SER A 137 -16.31 -4.63 -13.71
CA SER A 137 -15.53 -5.00 -14.90
C SER A 137 -14.50 -3.91 -15.21
N HIS A 138 -13.49 -4.21 -16.04
CA HIS A 138 -12.52 -3.20 -16.46
C HIS A 138 -13.17 -2.03 -17.24
N ALA A 139 -14.34 -2.24 -17.83
CA ALA A 139 -15.14 -1.20 -18.48
C ALA A 139 -16.00 -0.38 -17.49
N GLY A 140 -15.95 -0.71 -16.20
CA GLY A 140 -16.69 -0.03 -15.15
C GLY A 140 -18.11 -0.56 -14.98
N GLU A 141 -18.46 -1.70 -15.57
CA GLU A 141 -19.78 -2.29 -15.39
C GLU A 141 -19.89 -2.92 -14.01
N PHE A 142 -21.01 -2.68 -13.34
CA PHE A 142 -21.26 -3.22 -12.01
C PHE A 142 -21.39 -4.75 -12.06
N LYS A 143 -20.68 -5.43 -11.15
CA LYS A 143 -20.83 -6.88 -10.95
C LYS A 143 -21.57 -7.17 -9.66
N TRP A 144 -21.03 -6.73 -8.53
CA TRP A 144 -21.63 -6.88 -7.21
C TRP A 144 -21.08 -5.85 -6.22
N ALA A 145 -21.80 -5.62 -5.13
CA ALA A 145 -21.31 -4.86 -3.97
C ALA A 145 -21.77 -5.52 -2.67
N ARG A 146 -21.03 -5.25 -1.60
CA ARG A 146 -21.23 -5.80 -0.26
C ARG A 146 -20.76 -4.82 0.81
N SER A 147 -21.29 -4.90 2.02
CA SER A 147 -20.89 -4.04 3.14
C SER A 147 -20.52 -4.88 4.35
N LEU A 148 -19.22 -4.97 4.64
CA LEU A 148 -18.68 -5.73 5.76
C LEU A 148 -19.06 -5.14 7.12
N SER A 149 -19.25 -3.83 7.20
CA SER A 149 -19.73 -3.15 8.41
C SER A 149 -21.20 -3.48 8.71
N LYS A 150 -22.03 -3.74 7.69
CA LYS A 150 -23.39 -4.27 7.87
C LYS A 150 -23.38 -5.75 8.26
N ASP A 151 -22.50 -6.54 7.66
CA ASP A 151 -22.43 -7.98 7.93
C ASP A 151 -21.88 -8.32 9.32
N TYR A 152 -20.89 -7.55 9.78
CA TYR A 152 -20.08 -7.89 10.97
C TYR A 152 -20.01 -6.78 12.01
N GLY A 153 -20.74 -5.69 11.81
CA GLY A 153 -20.81 -4.55 12.73
C GLY A 153 -19.84 -3.41 12.37
N ALA A 154 -20.14 -2.23 12.91
CA ALA A 154 -19.36 -1.03 12.67
C ALA A 154 -17.93 -1.12 13.22
N PHE A 155 -16.98 -0.56 12.49
CA PHE A 155 -15.57 -0.55 12.89
C PHE A 155 -15.29 0.48 13.99
N LYS A 156 -14.38 0.13 14.90
CA LYS A 156 -14.04 0.91 16.10
C LYS A 156 -12.61 1.46 16.08
N ASN A 157 -11.81 1.15 15.06
CA ASN A 157 -10.46 1.69 14.90
C ASN A 157 -10.43 3.23 14.87
N ASN A 158 -9.39 3.79 15.46
CA ASN A 158 -9.18 5.23 15.62
C ASN A 158 -8.66 5.95 14.35
N HIS A 159 -8.22 5.20 13.32
CA HIS A 159 -7.77 5.76 12.04
C HIS A 159 -8.55 5.17 10.85
N GLY A 160 -9.69 4.51 11.10
CA GLY A 160 -10.43 3.75 10.09
C GLY A 160 -9.70 2.48 9.63
N ILE A 161 -10.25 1.79 8.63
CA ILE A 161 -9.63 0.60 8.03
C ILE A 161 -8.68 1.03 6.91
N GLY A 162 -7.49 0.42 6.87
CA GLY A 162 -6.45 0.72 5.87
C GLY A 162 -5.73 -0.48 5.27
N SER A 163 -6.03 -1.70 5.74
CA SER A 163 -5.50 -2.93 5.17
C SER A 163 -6.00 -3.11 3.74
N SER A 164 -5.07 -3.22 2.80
CA SER A 164 -5.41 -3.50 1.40
C SER A 164 -5.74 -4.98 1.22
N PRO A 165 -6.76 -5.36 0.42
CA PRO A 165 -6.98 -6.75 0.06
C PRO A 165 -5.78 -7.37 -0.67
N THR A 166 -5.65 -8.68 -0.55
CA THR A 166 -4.84 -9.53 -1.43
C THR A 166 -5.75 -10.47 -2.20
N GLN A 167 -5.23 -11.27 -3.13
CA GLN A 167 -6.06 -12.15 -3.95
C GLN A 167 -5.39 -13.48 -4.27
N THR A 168 -6.24 -14.49 -4.44
CA THR A 168 -5.94 -15.74 -5.15
C THR A 168 -6.73 -15.77 -6.46
N ASP A 169 -6.61 -16.82 -7.26
CA ASP A 169 -7.42 -16.97 -8.47
C ASP A 169 -8.93 -16.94 -8.18
N ALA A 170 -9.35 -17.51 -7.03
CA ALA A 170 -10.76 -17.62 -6.66
C ALA A 170 -11.28 -16.46 -5.78
N ALA A 171 -10.40 -15.86 -4.96
CA ALA A 171 -10.84 -15.04 -3.83
C ALA A 171 -10.18 -13.67 -3.79
N VAL A 172 -10.95 -12.67 -3.35
CA VAL A 172 -10.41 -11.45 -2.72
C VAL A 172 -10.33 -11.71 -1.22
N VAL A 173 -9.14 -11.63 -0.65
CA VAL A 173 -8.91 -11.87 0.78
C VAL A 173 -8.73 -10.54 1.50
N ILE A 174 -9.63 -10.26 2.44
CA ILE A 174 -9.73 -8.99 3.17
C ILE A 174 -9.40 -9.23 4.64
N LEU A 175 -8.43 -8.48 5.15
CA LEU A 175 -8.11 -8.41 6.57
C LEU A 175 -8.85 -7.23 7.19
N ILE A 176 -9.62 -7.51 8.23
CA ILE A 176 -10.18 -6.50 9.14
C ILE A 176 -9.57 -6.77 10.50
N ASP A 177 -8.54 -6.02 10.86
CA ASP A 177 -8.06 -5.95 12.24
C ASP A 177 -8.61 -4.66 12.86
N ASP A 178 -9.55 -4.82 13.79
CA ASP A 178 -10.30 -3.74 14.42
C ASP A 178 -10.24 -3.82 15.96
N LEU A 179 -10.51 -2.70 16.64
CA LEU A 179 -10.74 -2.70 18.09
C LEU A 179 -12.08 -3.34 18.49
N GLY A 180 -12.98 -3.55 17.52
CA GLY A 180 -14.12 -4.46 17.58
C GLY A 180 -13.77 -5.87 17.09
N PRO A 181 -14.70 -6.56 16.40
CA PRO A 181 -14.43 -7.87 15.82
C PRO A 181 -13.33 -7.81 14.75
N SER A 182 -12.23 -8.56 14.95
CA SER A 182 -11.21 -8.78 13.93
C SER A 182 -11.45 -10.09 13.19
N TYR A 183 -11.19 -10.12 11.89
CA TYR A 183 -11.34 -11.31 11.06
C TYR A 183 -10.56 -11.21 9.75
N LEU A 184 -10.29 -12.37 9.17
CA LEU A 184 -9.86 -12.52 7.78
C LEU A 184 -11.01 -13.16 7.00
N VAL A 185 -11.36 -12.62 5.84
CA VAL A 185 -12.46 -13.13 5.02
C VAL A 185 -12.00 -13.30 3.57
N ALA A 186 -12.29 -14.46 2.98
CA ALA A 186 -12.17 -14.67 1.55
C ALA A 186 -13.53 -14.51 0.90
N VAL A 187 -13.60 -13.60 -0.05
CA VAL A 187 -14.80 -13.27 -0.82
C VAL A 187 -14.63 -13.82 -2.22
N ASP A 188 -15.62 -14.61 -2.67
CA ASP A 188 -15.70 -15.12 -4.03
C ASP A 188 -15.74 -13.95 -5.03
N LYS A 189 -14.81 -13.98 -6.00
CA LYS A 189 -14.64 -12.93 -7.00
C LYS A 189 -15.83 -12.77 -7.94
N ALA A 190 -16.57 -13.84 -8.21
CA ALA A 190 -17.73 -13.80 -9.11
C ALA A 190 -18.99 -13.32 -8.39
N THR A 191 -19.20 -13.72 -7.13
CA THR A 191 -20.50 -13.53 -6.46
C THR A 191 -20.48 -12.57 -5.27
N GLY A 192 -19.32 -12.19 -4.74
CA GLY A 192 -19.21 -11.35 -3.55
C GLY A 192 -19.56 -12.06 -2.23
N LYS A 193 -19.77 -13.39 -2.26
CA LYS A 193 -20.14 -14.19 -1.07
C LYS A 193 -18.88 -14.71 -0.38
N ASN A 194 -18.99 -15.08 0.90
CA ASN A 194 -17.87 -15.73 1.58
C ASN A 194 -17.57 -17.09 0.94
N LEU A 195 -16.30 -17.33 0.68
CA LEU A 195 -15.76 -18.69 0.58
C LEU A 195 -15.43 -19.22 1.98
N TRP A 196 -14.82 -18.38 2.81
CA TRP A 196 -14.56 -18.66 4.22
C TRP A 196 -14.37 -17.37 5.01
N LYS A 197 -14.47 -17.49 6.34
CA LYS A 197 -14.14 -16.45 7.32
C LYS A 197 -13.41 -17.09 8.49
N ALA A 198 -12.33 -16.45 8.93
CA ALA A 198 -11.57 -16.82 10.11
C ALA A 198 -11.58 -15.67 11.11
N ASP A 199 -12.07 -15.93 12.32
CA ASP A 199 -12.04 -14.95 13.41
C ASP A 199 -10.62 -14.75 13.92
N ARG A 200 -10.31 -13.51 14.31
CA ARG A 200 -9.00 -13.10 14.83
C ARG A 200 -9.18 -12.38 16.15
N LYS A 201 -8.14 -12.40 16.98
CA LYS A 201 -8.12 -11.58 18.20
C LYS A 201 -8.18 -10.09 17.82
N SER A 202 -9.11 -9.36 18.43
CA SER A 202 -9.27 -7.90 18.28
C SER A 202 -7.95 -7.17 18.48
N ARG A 203 -7.61 -6.29 17.54
CA ARG A 203 -6.38 -5.49 17.54
C ARG A 203 -6.48 -4.38 16.49
N GLY A 204 -5.88 -3.23 16.75
CA GLY A 204 -5.74 -2.17 15.75
C GLY A 204 -4.50 -2.38 14.89
N SER A 205 -4.66 -2.52 13.57
CA SER A 205 -3.57 -2.69 12.61
C SER A 205 -4.00 -2.25 11.22
N TRP A 206 -3.04 -1.75 10.43
CA TRP A 206 -3.23 -1.28 9.06
C TRP A 206 -2.34 -2.02 8.06
N THR A 207 -1.75 -3.13 8.50
CA THR A 207 -0.97 -4.02 7.63
C THR A 207 -1.86 -4.72 6.61
N SER A 208 -1.31 -5.05 5.44
CA SER A 208 -2.03 -5.79 4.40
C SER A 208 -1.55 -7.26 4.39
N PRO A 209 -2.47 -8.24 4.23
CA PRO A 209 -2.11 -9.63 4.02
C PRO A 209 -1.32 -9.81 2.72
N VAL A 210 -0.49 -10.85 2.67
CA VAL A 210 0.25 -11.25 1.47
C VAL A 210 0.04 -12.74 1.19
N VAL A 211 -0.06 -13.11 -0.09
CA VAL A 211 -0.14 -14.52 -0.50
C VAL A 211 1.26 -15.03 -0.80
N THR A 212 1.57 -16.22 -0.29
CA THR A 212 2.78 -16.97 -0.63
C THR A 212 2.43 -18.41 -0.99
N VAL A 213 3.41 -19.18 -1.45
CA VAL A 213 3.27 -20.62 -1.71
C VAL A 213 4.11 -21.39 -0.69
N ILE A 214 3.48 -22.32 0.02
CA ILE A 214 4.13 -23.19 0.99
C ILE A 214 3.71 -24.65 0.74
N GLY A 215 4.68 -25.56 0.60
CA GLY A 215 4.40 -26.95 0.26
C GLY A 215 3.60 -27.11 -1.05
N GLY A 216 3.80 -26.20 -2.01
CA GLY A 216 3.07 -26.19 -3.29
C GLY A 216 1.63 -25.66 -3.20
N LYS A 217 1.18 -25.16 -2.04
CA LYS A 217 -0.18 -24.62 -1.85
C LYS A 217 -0.15 -23.14 -1.47
N PRO A 218 -1.11 -22.32 -1.95
CA PRO A 218 -1.19 -20.92 -1.54
C PRO A 218 -1.55 -20.78 -0.04
N ALA A 219 -0.86 -19.88 0.64
CA ALA A 219 -1.13 -19.49 2.02
C ALA A 219 -1.20 -17.96 2.14
N VAL A 220 -2.06 -17.49 3.03
CA VAL A 220 -2.18 -16.06 3.37
C VAL A 220 -1.38 -15.80 4.63
N VAL A 221 -0.44 -14.86 4.58
CA VAL A 221 0.38 -14.43 5.70
C VAL A 221 -0.08 -13.07 6.19
N VAL A 222 -0.24 -12.92 7.50
CA VAL A 222 -0.63 -11.68 8.17
C VAL A 222 0.35 -11.38 9.30
N SER A 223 1.10 -10.29 9.20
CA SER A 223 1.88 -9.74 10.33
C SER A 223 1.12 -8.57 10.91
N SER A 224 0.61 -8.69 12.14
CA SER A 224 -0.26 -7.68 12.71
C SER A 224 -0.21 -7.62 14.24
N SER A 225 0.15 -6.46 14.77
CA SER A 225 0.00 -6.04 16.18
C SER A 225 0.19 -7.19 17.19
N GLY A 226 1.41 -7.73 17.26
CA GLY A 226 1.77 -8.77 18.22
C GLY A 226 1.96 -10.17 17.64
N SER A 227 1.34 -10.48 16.48
CA SER A 227 1.43 -11.80 15.87
C SER A 227 1.87 -11.79 14.41
N LEU A 228 2.40 -12.91 13.97
CA LEU A 228 2.52 -13.34 12.60
C LEU A 228 1.71 -14.63 12.44
N ASP A 229 0.77 -14.64 11.50
CA ASP A 229 -0.16 -15.72 11.28
C ASP A 229 -0.07 -16.21 9.82
N ALA A 230 -0.22 -17.51 9.61
CA ALA A 230 -0.39 -18.13 8.29
C ALA A 230 -1.72 -18.88 8.23
N TYR A 231 -2.43 -18.75 7.12
CA TYR A 231 -3.70 -19.40 6.85
C TYR A 231 -3.65 -20.14 5.52
N ASP A 232 -4.31 -21.29 5.43
CA ASP A 232 -4.57 -21.95 4.16
C ASP A 232 -5.49 -21.05 3.32
N ALA A 233 -5.06 -20.68 2.11
CA ALA A 233 -5.76 -19.65 1.34
C ALA A 233 -7.12 -20.14 0.80
N ALA A 234 -7.30 -21.45 0.64
CA ALA A 234 -8.53 -22.04 0.10
C ALA A 234 -9.61 -22.20 1.18
N THR A 235 -9.21 -22.44 2.43
CA THR A 235 -10.13 -22.81 3.52
C THR A 235 -10.18 -21.81 4.69
N GLY A 236 -9.19 -20.92 4.81
CA GLY A 236 -9.04 -20.03 5.95
C GLY A 236 -8.58 -20.73 7.23
N LYS A 237 -8.21 -22.01 7.16
CA LYS A 237 -7.70 -22.75 8.31
C LYS A 237 -6.34 -22.18 8.74
N GLY A 238 -6.19 -21.88 10.03
CA GLY A 238 -4.90 -21.48 10.60
C GLY A 238 -3.86 -22.58 10.45
N LEU A 239 -2.69 -22.22 9.90
CA LEU A 239 -1.56 -23.12 9.67
C LEU A 239 -0.47 -22.94 10.73
N ALA A 240 -0.16 -21.69 11.09
CA ALA A 240 0.84 -21.36 12.10
C ALA A 240 0.57 -19.97 12.67
N THR A 241 0.98 -19.76 13.92
CA THR A 241 1.04 -18.46 14.58
C THR A 241 2.35 -18.35 15.32
N LEU A 242 2.98 -17.17 15.26
CA LEU A 242 4.12 -16.78 16.08
C LEU A 242 3.80 -15.43 16.73
N ASP A 243 3.87 -15.38 18.06
CA ASP A 243 3.58 -14.18 18.85
C ASP A 243 4.90 -13.50 19.30
N GLY A 244 4.77 -12.29 19.89
CA GLY A 244 5.87 -11.59 20.55
C GLY A 244 6.45 -10.41 19.77
N PHE A 245 5.78 -9.99 18.69
CA PHE A 245 6.18 -8.83 17.90
C PHE A 245 5.73 -7.51 18.53
N VAL A 246 6.54 -6.47 18.38
CA VAL A 246 6.26 -5.11 18.87
C VAL A 246 6.30 -4.17 17.68
N GLY A 247 5.21 -3.42 17.45
CA GLY A 247 5.16 -2.35 16.44
C GLY A 247 4.84 -2.80 15.01
N ASN A 248 4.52 -4.08 14.77
CA ASN A 248 4.16 -4.61 13.45
C ASN A 248 2.71 -4.31 13.05
N ASN A 249 2.29 -3.05 13.14
CA ASN A 249 0.89 -2.62 12.96
C ASN A 249 0.66 -1.63 11.81
N ILE A 250 1.71 -1.22 11.10
CA ILE A 250 1.65 -0.29 9.97
C ILE A 250 2.32 -0.89 8.73
N PRO A 251 3.64 -1.21 8.74
CA PRO A 251 4.30 -1.79 7.57
C PRO A 251 3.81 -3.22 7.34
N SER A 252 3.49 -3.54 6.08
CA SER A 252 3.06 -4.88 5.68
C SER A 252 4.28 -5.79 5.47
N PRO A 253 4.19 -7.10 5.74
CA PRO A 253 5.32 -8.00 5.54
C PRO A 253 5.70 -8.10 4.06
N ALA A 254 6.96 -8.41 3.80
CA ALA A 254 7.46 -8.77 2.47
C ALA A 254 7.78 -10.26 2.42
N VAL A 255 7.54 -10.90 1.27
CA VAL A 255 7.79 -12.34 1.10
C VAL A 255 8.74 -12.58 -0.07
N SER A 256 9.65 -13.53 0.11
CA SER A 256 10.52 -14.06 -0.94
C SER A 256 10.65 -15.57 -0.75
N GLY A 257 9.84 -16.32 -1.50
CA GLY A 257 9.71 -17.77 -1.31
C GLY A 257 9.14 -18.09 0.07
N ASP A 258 9.91 -18.84 0.87
CA ASP A 258 9.59 -19.22 2.25
C ASP A 258 10.03 -18.19 3.29
N LEU A 259 10.78 -17.16 2.90
CA LEU A 259 11.23 -16.09 3.79
C LEU A 259 10.20 -14.96 3.88
N ILE A 260 9.91 -14.54 5.09
CA ILE A 260 9.01 -13.45 5.42
C ILE A 260 9.81 -12.41 6.19
N VAL A 261 9.92 -11.21 5.63
CA VAL A 261 10.56 -10.06 6.28
C VAL A 261 9.47 -9.16 6.86
N LEU A 262 9.53 -8.96 8.18
CA LEU A 262 8.57 -8.16 8.92
C LEU A 262 9.07 -6.73 9.06
N GLY A 263 8.16 -5.77 8.94
CA GLY A 263 8.41 -4.40 9.34
C GLY A 263 7.76 -4.13 10.69
N ALA A 264 8.40 -3.28 11.49
CA ALA A 264 7.80 -2.77 12.72
C ALA A 264 8.21 -1.32 12.98
N GLY A 265 7.25 -0.52 13.44
CA GLY A 265 7.47 0.85 13.83
C GLY A 265 7.50 1.06 15.34
N GLU A 266 7.86 2.28 15.74
CA GLU A 266 7.86 2.66 17.13
C GLU A 266 6.43 2.84 17.67
N ASN A 267 6.13 2.20 18.81
CA ASN A 267 4.95 2.54 19.59
C ASN A 267 5.18 3.84 20.37
N ARG A 268 4.57 4.95 19.91
CA ARG A 268 4.74 6.27 20.56
C ARG A 268 4.20 6.35 22.00
N MET A 269 3.25 5.49 22.36
CA MET A 269 2.63 5.51 23.69
C MET A 269 3.44 4.71 24.72
N LYS A 270 4.10 3.66 24.26
CA LYS A 270 5.00 2.82 25.07
C LYS A 270 6.23 2.48 24.22
N PRO A 271 7.20 3.41 24.09
CA PRO A 271 8.36 3.18 23.26
C PRO A 271 9.19 2.02 23.81
N ASP A 272 9.37 1.00 22.98
CA ASP A 272 10.36 -0.05 23.18
C ASP A 272 11.13 -0.21 21.87
N LEU A 273 12.16 0.64 21.71
CA LEU A 273 12.93 0.72 20.48
C LEU A 273 13.70 -0.58 20.22
N ALA A 274 14.17 -1.25 21.27
CA ALA A 274 14.89 -2.51 21.14
C ALA A 274 13.96 -3.63 20.64
N ALA A 275 12.76 -3.77 21.22
CA ALA A 275 11.80 -4.76 20.76
C ALA A 275 11.22 -4.44 19.38
N SER A 276 11.04 -3.15 19.06
CA SER A 276 10.61 -2.71 17.72
C SER A 276 11.69 -3.02 16.69
N ALA A 277 12.96 -2.73 16.98
CA ALA A 277 14.07 -3.09 16.10
C ALA A 277 14.18 -4.60 15.92
N LYS A 278 14.06 -5.37 17.01
CA LYS A 278 14.02 -6.84 16.97
C LYS A 278 12.92 -7.36 16.05
N SER A 279 11.75 -6.72 16.05
CA SER A 279 10.59 -7.11 15.23
C SER A 279 10.72 -6.74 13.74
N ASN A 280 11.74 -5.96 13.35
CA ASN A 280 12.13 -5.80 11.94
C ASN A 280 13.05 -6.97 11.55
N CYS A 281 12.50 -8.18 11.47
CA CYS A 281 13.22 -9.44 11.37
C CYS A 281 12.90 -10.23 10.11
N CYS A 282 13.55 -11.39 9.95
CA CYS A 282 13.18 -12.40 8.97
C CYS A 282 12.85 -13.73 9.66
N VAL A 283 11.75 -14.32 9.22
CA VAL A 283 11.31 -15.65 9.65
C VAL A 283 11.04 -16.50 8.42
N ARG A 284 11.27 -17.80 8.56
CA ARG A 284 10.96 -18.80 7.52
C ARG A 284 9.63 -19.47 7.83
N LEU A 285 8.75 -19.55 6.85
CA LEU A 285 7.60 -20.43 6.90
C LEU A 285 8.04 -21.84 6.46
N ALA A 286 8.27 -22.73 7.41
CA ALA A 286 8.82 -24.06 7.17
C ALA A 286 7.73 -25.13 7.15
N VAL A 287 7.93 -26.15 6.30
CA VAL A 287 7.14 -27.40 6.26
C VAL A 287 8.03 -28.54 6.75
N ARG A 288 7.61 -29.24 7.81
CA ARG A 288 8.26 -30.45 8.32
C ARG A 288 7.23 -31.56 8.45
N GLY A 289 7.23 -32.49 7.50
CA GLY A 289 6.13 -33.44 7.35
C GLY A 289 4.81 -32.69 7.14
N ASP A 290 3.81 -32.98 7.97
CA ASP A 290 2.50 -32.31 7.91
C ASP A 290 2.43 -31.02 8.74
N ARG A 291 3.52 -30.63 9.42
CA ARG A 291 3.55 -29.43 10.27
C ARG A 291 4.07 -28.23 9.51
N ILE A 292 3.31 -27.14 9.55
CA ILE A 292 3.75 -25.80 9.13
C ILE A 292 4.09 -24.99 10.38
N SER A 293 5.24 -24.33 10.40
CA SER A 293 5.66 -23.47 11.52
C SER A 293 6.53 -22.33 11.06
N PHE A 294 6.58 -21.25 11.85
CA PHE A 294 7.56 -20.18 11.67
C PHE A 294 8.87 -20.53 12.38
N GLU A 295 9.99 -20.38 11.68
CA GLU A 295 11.34 -20.58 12.21
C GLU A 295 12.10 -19.24 12.11
N PRO A 296 12.64 -18.69 13.21
CA PRO A 296 13.44 -17.47 13.15
C PRO A 296 14.67 -17.67 12.25
N VAL A 297 14.97 -16.67 11.41
CA VAL A 297 16.19 -16.65 10.60
C VAL A 297 17.20 -15.67 11.20
N TRP A 298 16.75 -14.43 11.43
CA TRP A 298 17.52 -13.41 12.14
C TRP A 298 16.57 -12.34 12.69
N ASP A 299 17.01 -11.68 13.76
CA ASP A 299 16.33 -10.54 14.35
C ASP A 299 16.97 -9.22 13.90
N GLY A 300 16.15 -8.18 13.77
CA GLY A 300 16.64 -6.84 13.49
C GLY A 300 17.42 -6.24 14.67
N LYS A 301 18.41 -5.40 14.39
CA LYS A 301 19.26 -4.78 15.42
C LYS A 301 19.02 -3.28 15.60
N LYS A 302 18.78 -2.56 14.50
CA LYS A 302 18.73 -1.09 14.48
C LYS A 302 17.56 -0.52 13.69
N ALA A 303 17.21 -1.14 12.56
CA ALA A 303 16.18 -0.65 11.68
C ALA A 303 14.82 -0.67 12.39
N ILE A 304 14.14 0.49 12.39
CA ILE A 304 12.75 0.64 12.84
C ILE A 304 11.99 1.30 11.69
N SER A 305 11.21 0.50 10.98
CA SER A 305 10.37 0.95 9.87
C SER A 305 9.33 1.97 10.33
N HIS A 306 8.67 2.66 9.40
CA HIS A 306 7.53 3.51 9.76
C HIS A 306 6.33 3.23 8.84
N HIS A 307 6.13 4.03 7.80
CA HIS A 307 5.01 3.85 6.86
C HIS A 307 5.37 2.92 5.71
N ALA A 308 6.55 3.13 5.10
CA ALA A 308 7.05 2.26 4.07
C ALA A 308 7.24 0.83 4.60
N SER A 309 6.69 -0.13 3.88
CA SER A 309 6.89 -1.55 4.19
C SER A 309 8.31 -1.98 3.76
N PRO A 310 8.89 -3.04 4.36
CA PRO A 310 10.15 -3.59 3.88
C PRO A 310 10.04 -4.07 2.43
N LEU A 311 11.16 -3.96 1.70
CA LEU A 311 11.34 -4.54 0.37
C LEU A 311 12.36 -5.67 0.45
N VAL A 312 12.07 -6.79 -0.19
CA VAL A 312 13.06 -7.84 -0.45
C VAL A 312 13.39 -7.83 -1.93
N TYR A 313 14.65 -7.60 -2.28
CA TYR A 313 15.09 -7.52 -3.68
C TYR A 313 16.53 -7.97 -3.86
N GLN A 314 16.79 -8.79 -4.89
CA GLN A 314 18.11 -9.33 -5.25
C GLN A 314 19.02 -9.67 -4.05
N ARG A 315 18.55 -10.54 -3.13
CA ARG A 315 19.23 -11.00 -1.89
C ARG A 315 19.33 -10.01 -0.72
N HIS A 316 18.75 -8.83 -0.83
CA HIS A 316 18.79 -7.83 0.23
C HIS A 316 17.38 -7.56 0.77
N ALA A 317 17.32 -7.15 2.04
CA ALA A 317 16.14 -6.56 2.64
C ALA A 317 16.39 -5.08 2.94
N TYR A 318 15.45 -4.22 2.54
CA TYR A 318 15.52 -2.78 2.69
C TYR A 318 14.45 -2.29 3.65
N PHE A 319 14.85 -1.52 4.65
CA PHE A 319 13.96 -0.89 5.62
C PHE A 319 14.15 0.62 5.60
N VAL A 320 13.06 1.39 5.64
CA VAL A 320 13.14 2.85 5.69
C VAL A 320 12.57 3.35 7.02
N THR A 321 13.41 4.04 7.77
CA THR A 321 13.00 4.60 9.06
C THR A 321 12.14 5.85 8.88
N LYS A 322 11.46 6.26 9.96
CA LYS A 322 10.70 7.51 10.02
C LYS A 322 11.51 8.73 9.60
N THR A 323 12.83 8.74 9.80
CA THR A 323 13.69 9.89 9.47
C THR A 323 14.33 9.77 8.08
N GLY A 324 13.94 8.79 7.27
CA GLY A 324 14.49 8.58 5.93
C GLY A 324 15.88 7.95 5.94
N VAL A 325 16.25 7.16 6.96
CA VAL A 325 17.42 6.27 6.85
C VAL A 325 16.99 4.99 6.16
N VAL A 326 17.67 4.60 5.08
CA VAL A 326 17.57 3.27 4.51
C VAL A 326 18.59 2.35 5.19
N HIS A 327 18.12 1.22 5.69
CA HIS A 327 18.98 0.11 6.10
C HIS A 327 18.92 -0.96 5.02
N CYS A 328 20.07 -1.38 4.52
CA CYS A 328 20.21 -2.55 3.67
C CYS A 328 20.85 -3.66 4.49
N VAL A 329 20.20 -4.83 4.54
CA VAL A 329 20.72 -6.01 5.21
C VAL A 329 20.76 -7.19 4.25
N ASP A 330 21.71 -8.11 4.44
CA ASP A 330 21.69 -9.40 3.76
C ASP A 330 20.43 -10.18 4.20
N LEU A 331 19.64 -10.64 3.22
CA LEU A 331 18.35 -11.29 3.48
C LEU A 331 18.49 -12.60 4.28
N ARG A 332 19.63 -13.30 4.17
CA ARG A 332 19.84 -14.61 4.79
C ARG A 332 20.45 -14.51 6.17
N THR A 333 21.36 -13.55 6.40
CA THR A 333 22.10 -13.43 7.66
C THR A 333 21.59 -12.31 8.56
N GLY A 334 20.90 -11.30 7.99
CA GLY A 334 20.50 -10.10 8.70
C GLY A 334 21.67 -9.15 9.00
N GLU A 335 22.83 -9.38 8.38
CA GLU A 335 24.00 -8.51 8.50
C GLU A 335 23.73 -7.17 7.80
N GLU A 336 23.92 -6.07 8.54
CA GLU A 336 23.78 -4.70 8.01
C GLU A 336 24.93 -4.40 7.06
N GLN A 337 24.58 -4.19 5.79
CA GLN A 337 25.53 -3.82 4.73
C GLN A 337 25.78 -2.31 4.77
N TYR A 338 24.70 -1.52 4.89
CA TYR A 338 24.77 -0.08 5.11
C TYR A 338 23.53 0.48 5.81
N ALA A 339 23.69 1.66 6.39
CA ALA A 339 22.60 2.47 6.93
C ALA A 339 22.84 3.94 6.54
N GLU A 340 22.08 4.44 5.56
CA GLU A 340 22.36 5.73 4.93
C GLU A 340 21.14 6.63 4.81
N ARG A 341 21.38 7.95 4.78
CA ARG A 341 20.31 8.94 4.72
C ARG A 341 19.80 9.11 3.28
N LEU A 342 18.52 8.86 3.08
CA LEU A 342 17.80 9.26 1.87
C LEU A 342 17.42 10.75 1.93
N ASP A 343 17.07 11.30 0.77
CA ASP A 343 16.68 12.71 0.65
C ASP A 343 15.36 13.02 1.39
N ASN A 344 14.49 12.02 1.61
CA ASN A 344 13.25 12.17 2.40
C ASN A 344 12.76 10.87 3.06
N GLN A 345 11.76 11.01 3.91
CA GLN A 345 10.97 9.93 4.50
C GLN A 345 10.08 9.28 3.42
N CYS A 346 10.00 7.95 3.41
CA CYS A 346 9.14 7.22 2.48
C CYS A 346 7.82 6.81 3.15
N TRP A 347 6.70 7.13 2.51
CA TRP A 347 5.38 6.61 2.88
C TRP A 347 4.94 5.51 1.92
N ALA A 348 5.15 5.72 0.62
CA ALA A 348 5.10 4.67 -0.36
C ALA A 348 6.19 3.63 -0.11
N THR A 349 5.86 2.36 -0.35
CA THR A 349 6.82 1.24 -0.24
C THR A 349 7.83 1.34 -1.40
N PRO A 350 9.14 1.13 -1.16
CA PRO A 350 10.14 1.11 -2.21
C PRO A 350 9.87 0.02 -3.25
N VAL A 351 10.30 0.24 -4.49
CA VAL A 351 10.13 -0.75 -5.58
C VAL A 351 11.48 -1.23 -6.09
N GLY A 352 11.65 -2.54 -6.22
CA GLY A 352 12.80 -3.15 -6.89
C GLY A 352 12.50 -3.45 -8.36
N ALA A 353 13.33 -2.98 -9.29
CA ALA A 353 13.21 -3.27 -10.71
C ALA A 353 14.57 -3.18 -11.42
N GLY A 354 14.87 -4.15 -12.31
CA GLY A 354 16.21 -4.29 -12.89
C GLY A 354 17.28 -4.39 -11.80
N ASP A 355 18.38 -3.64 -11.93
CA ASP A 355 19.44 -3.60 -10.91
C ASP A 355 19.30 -2.44 -9.92
N HIS A 356 18.07 -1.96 -9.69
CA HIS A 356 17.82 -0.74 -8.92
C HIS A 356 16.68 -0.89 -7.92
N VAL A 357 16.73 -0.02 -6.90
CA VAL A 357 15.67 0.19 -5.92
C VAL A 357 15.27 1.65 -5.93
N PHE A 358 13.97 1.89 -6.07
CA PHE A 358 13.36 3.22 -6.12
C PHE A 358 12.69 3.55 -4.79
N PHE A 359 13.16 4.59 -4.12
CA PHE A 359 12.64 5.08 -2.85
C PHE A 359 11.83 6.35 -3.05
N PHE A 360 10.52 6.25 -2.90
CA PHE A 360 9.58 7.34 -3.14
C PHE A 360 9.33 8.12 -1.85
N GLY A 361 9.98 9.27 -1.75
CA GLY A 361 9.78 10.24 -0.68
C GLY A 361 8.35 10.79 -0.69
N LYS A 362 7.81 11.01 0.51
CA LYS A 362 6.44 11.52 0.70
C LYS A 362 6.22 12.87 0.03
N ASP A 363 7.29 13.64 -0.20
CA ASP A 363 7.31 14.96 -0.84
C ASP A 363 7.66 14.90 -2.34
N GLY A 364 7.47 13.75 -3.00
CA GLY A 364 7.68 13.63 -4.44
C GLY A 364 9.14 13.62 -4.88
N VAL A 365 10.09 13.64 -3.94
CA VAL A 365 11.49 13.28 -4.22
C VAL A 365 11.59 11.77 -4.36
N THR A 366 12.26 11.27 -5.38
CA THR A 366 12.56 9.84 -5.51
C THR A 366 14.07 9.65 -5.56
N THR A 367 14.60 8.85 -4.66
CA THR A 367 16.00 8.43 -4.68
C THR A 367 16.10 7.06 -5.36
N VAL A 368 16.98 6.94 -6.34
CA VAL A 368 17.26 5.66 -7.02
C VAL A 368 18.61 5.17 -6.56
N LEU A 369 18.64 3.96 -5.99
CA LEU A 369 19.87 3.27 -5.62
C LEU A 369 20.10 2.10 -6.56
N LYS A 370 21.37 1.77 -6.80
CA LYS A 370 21.71 0.45 -7.31
C LYS A 370 21.46 -0.59 -6.21
N THR A 371 20.96 -1.76 -6.60
CA THR A 371 20.82 -2.87 -5.66
C THR A 371 22.18 -3.48 -5.33
N GLY A 372 22.38 -3.90 -4.08
CA GLY A 372 23.67 -4.44 -3.63
C GLY A 372 24.06 -4.06 -2.21
N PRO A 373 25.24 -4.53 -1.77
CA PRO A 373 25.77 -4.28 -0.43
C PRO A 373 26.39 -2.88 -0.28
N ASP A 374 26.65 -2.18 -1.38
CA ASP A 374 27.20 -0.82 -1.36
C ASP A 374 26.09 0.22 -1.52
N PHE A 375 26.20 1.33 -0.79
CA PHE A 375 25.31 2.47 -1.00
C PHE A 375 25.74 3.26 -2.24
N GLU A 376 25.08 3.02 -3.37
CA GLU A 376 25.33 3.72 -4.63
C GLU A 376 24.06 4.46 -5.09
N LYS A 377 24.02 5.78 -4.85
CA LYS A 377 22.92 6.64 -5.32
C LYS A 377 23.09 6.97 -6.80
N VAL A 378 22.21 6.43 -7.64
CA VAL A 378 22.22 6.57 -9.10
C VAL A 378 21.51 7.84 -9.56
N ALA A 379 20.40 8.20 -8.90
CA ALA A 379 19.65 9.41 -9.26
C ALA A 379 18.85 9.96 -8.07
N THR A 380 18.56 11.27 -8.14
CA THR A 380 17.54 11.94 -7.33
C THR A 380 16.58 12.66 -8.28
N ASN A 381 15.30 12.29 -8.23
CA ASN A 381 14.27 12.83 -9.11
C ASN A 381 13.22 13.61 -8.31
N ARG A 382 12.48 14.48 -8.99
CA ARG A 382 11.44 15.31 -8.37
C ARG A 382 10.19 15.36 -9.23
N LEU A 383 9.04 15.18 -8.59
CA LEU A 383 7.74 15.37 -9.23
C LEU A 383 7.38 16.84 -9.38
N TRP A 384 7.93 17.74 -8.57
CA TRP A 384 7.61 19.17 -8.59
C TRP A 384 8.80 20.03 -8.20
N SER A 385 8.74 21.32 -8.56
CA SER A 385 9.78 22.26 -8.16
C SER A 385 9.72 22.51 -6.65
N ALA A 386 10.82 22.98 -6.06
CA ALA A 386 10.84 23.34 -4.64
C ALA A 386 9.81 24.45 -4.30
N ALA A 387 9.61 25.40 -5.22
CA ALA A 387 8.64 26.47 -5.07
C ALA A 387 7.20 25.92 -5.10
N ASP A 388 6.89 25.04 -6.05
CA ASP A 388 5.57 24.40 -6.14
C ASP A 388 5.26 23.57 -4.90
N PHE A 389 6.27 22.85 -4.38
CA PHE A 389 6.10 22.09 -3.14
C PHE A 389 5.82 23.00 -1.95
N ALA A 390 6.59 24.07 -1.79
CA ALA A 390 6.40 25.03 -0.70
C ALA A 390 5.00 25.64 -0.74
N LYS A 391 4.55 26.05 -1.94
CA LYS A 391 3.20 26.56 -2.16
C LYS A 391 2.13 25.55 -1.77
N ARG A 392 2.20 24.31 -2.27
CA ARG A 392 1.23 23.24 -1.93
C ARG A 392 1.20 22.93 -0.44
N ARG A 393 2.37 22.92 0.20
CA ARG A 393 2.49 22.70 1.65
C ARG A 393 1.82 23.82 2.43
N ASP A 394 2.04 25.06 2.04
CA ASP A 394 1.50 26.23 2.74
C ASP A 394 -0.02 26.35 2.51
N GLU A 395 -0.52 26.10 1.29
CA GLU A 395 -1.97 25.96 1.02
C GLU A 395 -2.62 24.86 1.87
N ALA A 396 -1.93 23.73 2.05
CA ALA A 396 -2.43 22.64 2.88
C ALA A 396 -2.45 22.99 4.38
N LYS A 397 -1.46 23.76 4.86
CA LYS A 397 -1.46 24.31 6.22
C LYS A 397 -2.61 25.29 6.44
N ASP A 398 -2.85 26.19 5.48
CA ASP A 398 -3.94 27.16 5.57
C ASP A 398 -5.30 26.47 5.60
N LYS A 399 -5.48 25.47 4.73
CA LYS A 399 -6.70 24.63 4.72
C LYS A 399 -6.86 23.87 6.05
N ALA A 400 -5.77 23.36 6.62
CA ALA A 400 -5.81 22.70 7.92
C ALA A 400 -6.24 23.66 9.03
N ALA A 401 -5.61 24.84 9.09
CA ALA A 401 -5.88 25.85 10.09
C ALA A 401 -7.34 26.32 10.04
N ALA A 402 -7.92 26.43 8.83
CA ALA A 402 -9.33 26.77 8.66
C ALA A 402 -10.31 25.71 9.21
N THR A 403 -9.87 24.46 9.36
CA THR A 403 -10.70 23.35 9.89
C THR A 403 -10.50 23.07 11.38
N LEU A 404 -9.52 23.73 12.01
CA LEU A 404 -9.31 23.64 13.45
C LEU A 404 -10.29 24.56 14.20
N PRO A 405 -10.74 24.18 15.41
CA PRO A 405 -11.55 25.07 16.24
C PRO A 405 -10.80 26.38 16.51
N LYS A 406 -11.45 27.54 16.33
CA LYS A 406 -10.88 28.82 16.73
C LYS A 406 -10.70 28.86 18.26
N PRO A 407 -9.64 29.49 18.78
CA PRO A 407 -9.54 29.75 20.22
C PRO A 407 -10.78 30.52 20.69
N PRO A 408 -11.24 30.32 21.93
CA PRO A 408 -12.35 31.11 22.49
C PRO A 408 -12.03 32.61 22.41
N GLU A 409 -13.03 33.42 22.05
CA GLU A 409 -12.89 34.86 21.86
C GLU A 409 -12.28 35.56 23.10
N GLY A 410 -11.37 36.50 22.88
CA GLY A 410 -10.73 37.30 23.94
C GLY A 410 -9.37 36.80 24.43
N LYS A 411 -8.81 35.73 23.84
CA LYS A 411 -7.44 35.27 24.16
C LYS A 411 -6.52 35.41 22.95
N GLY A 412 -5.40 36.12 23.12
CA GLY A 412 -4.38 36.30 22.08
C GLY A 412 -3.71 34.99 21.64
N PRO A 413 -2.81 35.02 20.64
CA PRO A 413 -2.08 33.83 20.20
C PRO A 413 -1.33 33.23 21.40
N GLY A 414 -1.72 32.01 21.81
CA GLY A 414 -1.10 31.30 22.95
C GLY A 414 -1.86 31.34 24.29
N GLY A 415 -3.04 31.96 24.38
CA GLY A 415 -3.81 32.05 25.64
C GLY A 415 -4.78 30.89 25.94
N GLY A 416 -4.93 29.94 25.01
CA GLY A 416 -5.78 28.75 25.20
C GLY A 416 -5.04 27.59 25.87
N PRO A 417 -5.74 26.63 26.49
CA PRO A 417 -5.12 25.35 26.83
C PRO A 417 -4.49 24.73 25.56
N PRO A 418 -3.38 24.00 25.67
CA PRO A 418 -2.74 23.37 24.52
C PRO A 418 -3.77 22.54 23.74
N LEU A 419 -3.73 22.63 22.40
CA LEU A 419 -4.60 21.85 21.53
C LEU A 419 -4.59 20.38 21.97
N PRO A 420 -5.74 19.71 22.05
CA PRO A 420 -5.81 18.27 22.26
C PRO A 420 -4.83 17.54 21.34
N LYS A 421 -4.22 16.45 21.82
CA LYS A 421 -3.18 15.71 21.10
C LYS A 421 -3.59 15.32 19.67
N GLU A 422 -4.86 14.97 19.47
CA GLU A 422 -5.44 14.63 18.17
C GLU A 422 -5.44 15.81 17.19
N GLU A 423 -5.63 17.05 17.68
CA GLU A 423 -5.58 18.27 16.87
C GLU A 423 -4.14 18.66 16.51
N LEU A 424 -3.18 18.46 17.43
CA LEU A 424 -1.75 18.61 17.16
C LEU A 424 -1.25 17.61 16.12
N GLU A 425 -1.72 16.35 16.17
CA GLU A 425 -1.39 15.35 15.17
C GLU A 425 -2.08 15.64 13.83
N ALA A 426 -3.36 16.01 13.82
CA ALA A 426 -4.07 16.40 12.60
C ALA A 426 -3.37 17.55 11.86
N THR A 427 -2.82 18.53 12.60
CA THR A 427 -2.01 19.63 12.03
C THR A 427 -0.73 19.11 11.36
N ARG A 428 -0.09 18.05 11.90
CA ARG A 428 1.12 17.46 11.31
C ARG A 428 0.84 16.67 10.03
N TYR A 429 -0.29 15.97 9.95
CA TYR A 429 -0.67 15.19 8.77
C TYR A 429 -1.27 16.05 7.64
N SER A 430 -1.90 17.17 7.97
CA SER A 430 -2.44 18.13 7.00
C SER A 430 -1.38 19.06 6.41
N ALA A 431 -0.33 19.40 7.16
CA ALA A 431 0.68 20.38 6.76
C ALA A 431 1.66 19.93 5.67
N VAL A 432 1.44 18.79 5.00
CA VAL A 432 2.41 18.20 4.06
C VAL A 432 2.01 18.40 2.58
N GLY A 433 0.75 18.77 2.29
CA GLY A 433 0.26 18.88 0.91
C GLY A 433 -0.03 17.52 0.27
N ASP A 434 0.18 17.41 -1.04
CA ASP A 434 0.03 16.16 -1.78
C ASP A 434 1.18 15.19 -1.44
N VAL A 435 0.83 14.18 -0.65
CA VAL A 435 1.76 13.12 -0.24
C VAL A 435 1.75 11.99 -1.26
N VAL A 436 2.93 11.46 -1.60
CA VAL A 436 3.05 10.22 -2.37
C VAL A 436 2.67 9.02 -1.50
N TYR A 437 1.56 8.37 -1.83
CA TYR A 437 1.02 7.23 -1.09
C TYR A 437 1.40 5.87 -1.68
N GLY A 438 1.59 5.82 -3.00
CA GLY A 438 1.86 4.56 -3.68
C GLY A 438 2.29 4.74 -5.12
N VAL A 439 2.86 3.68 -5.68
CA VAL A 439 3.36 3.63 -7.05
C VAL A 439 2.98 2.29 -7.66
N ALA A 440 2.59 2.33 -8.93
CA ALA A 440 2.51 1.15 -9.79
C ALA A 440 3.60 1.21 -10.85
N VAL A 441 4.17 0.05 -11.17
CA VAL A 441 5.27 -0.04 -12.13
C VAL A 441 4.92 -1.05 -13.20
N VAL A 442 4.84 -0.57 -14.43
CA VAL A 442 4.67 -1.37 -15.65
C VAL A 442 5.72 -0.94 -16.67
N ASP A 443 5.84 -1.65 -17.79
CA ASP A 443 6.90 -1.43 -18.76
C ASP A 443 7.01 0.05 -19.16
N GLY A 444 8.23 0.57 -19.01
CA GLY A 444 8.58 1.97 -19.28
C GLY A 444 7.88 3.03 -18.43
N THR A 445 7.07 2.66 -17.43
CA THR A 445 6.13 3.58 -16.79
C THR A 445 6.05 3.40 -15.28
N PHE A 446 6.22 4.51 -14.54
CA PHE A 446 5.73 4.62 -13.17
C PHE A 446 4.42 5.41 -13.16
N VAL A 447 3.43 4.90 -12.46
CA VAL A 447 2.23 5.67 -12.12
C VAL A 447 2.27 5.96 -10.62
N VAL A 448 2.48 7.22 -10.28
CA VAL A 448 2.58 7.69 -8.90
C VAL A 448 1.25 8.25 -8.44
N ARG A 449 0.79 7.80 -7.27
CA ARG A 449 -0.42 8.29 -6.63
C ARG A 449 -0.08 9.31 -5.56
N THR A 450 -0.68 10.50 -5.68
CA THR A 450 -0.80 11.45 -4.57
C THR A 450 -2.20 11.37 -3.95
N GLY A 451 -2.52 12.20 -2.96
CA GLY A 451 -3.89 12.27 -2.42
C GLY A 451 -4.95 12.67 -3.45
N THR A 452 -4.62 13.57 -4.37
CA THR A 452 -5.59 14.26 -5.25
C THR A 452 -5.35 14.04 -6.74
N GLU A 453 -4.22 13.48 -7.14
CA GLU A 453 -3.89 13.24 -8.56
C GLU A 453 -3.18 11.90 -8.77
N LEU A 454 -3.13 11.49 -10.04
CA LEU A 454 -2.19 10.50 -10.57
C LEU A 454 -1.15 11.23 -11.43
N ILE A 455 0.10 10.79 -11.34
CA ILE A 455 1.21 11.35 -12.11
C ILE A 455 1.90 10.20 -12.83
N CYS A 456 2.07 10.30 -14.15
CA CYS A 456 2.76 9.30 -14.95
C CYS A 456 4.17 9.76 -15.28
N VAL A 457 5.15 8.92 -14.94
CA VAL A 457 6.55 9.10 -15.29
C VAL A 457 6.91 8.07 -16.36
N ARG A 458 7.31 8.54 -17.53
CA ARG A 458 7.70 7.74 -18.70
C ARG A 458 8.66 8.56 -19.56
N HIS A 459 9.52 7.90 -20.33
CA HIS A 459 10.29 8.58 -21.38
C HIS A 459 9.37 9.37 -22.33
N THR A 460 9.44 10.71 -22.28
CA THR A 460 8.61 11.60 -23.14
C THR A 460 9.31 11.96 -24.45
N THR A 461 10.62 11.78 -24.51
CA THR A 461 11.44 11.97 -25.71
C THR A 461 11.87 10.60 -26.20
N PRO A 462 11.86 10.32 -27.52
CA PRO A 462 12.40 9.06 -28.03
C PRO A 462 13.83 8.90 -27.52
N THR A 463 14.09 7.84 -26.75
CA THR A 463 15.46 7.48 -26.40
C THR A 463 16.19 7.25 -27.72
N LYS A 464 17.22 8.06 -28.01
CA LYS A 464 18.22 7.64 -28.98
C LYS A 464 18.76 6.33 -28.40
N ARG A 465 18.44 5.20 -29.04
CA ARG A 465 19.02 3.92 -28.66
C ARG A 465 20.55 4.10 -28.65
N PRO A 466 21.26 3.64 -27.60
CA PRO A 466 22.71 3.67 -27.60
C PRO A 466 23.28 2.90 -28.79
#